data_AF-A0A1I5YQU8-F1
#
_entry.id   AF-A0A1I5YQU8-F1
#
_cell.length_a   1.000
_cell.length_b   1.000
_cell.length_c   1.000
_cell.angle_alpha   90.00
_cell.angle_beta   90.00
_cell.angle_gamma   90.00
#
_symmetry.space_group_name_H-M   'P 1'
#
loop_
_entity.id
_entity.type
_entity.pdbx_description
1 polymer ?
#
loop_
_entity_poly.entity_id
_entity_poly.type
_entity_poly.pdbx_seq_one_letter_code
_entity_poly.pdbx_strand_id
1 'polypeptide(L)'
;MINDLLNMIATKVQDKGLKLEINVDETIPSSLFGDEIRIKQCVTNILTNAVKYTEEGSVTMNVSYRKEDEDNIFLKFQVVDTGIGIKEEDLNKLFSPFERIEEIRNRSIEGTGLGMSIVKKLLALMDTKLEVKSVYGEGSDFSFEVRQQVLSWEELGDFKQKYKEYLNSLKKYHEKFRAPEAEILVVDDTVMNLTVVKGLLKNTQIRIDTAESGMETLEKVKQKHYDAIFIDHRMPEMDGVETLAAMKTLEGNKNTGVPCIALTANAGAGAREEYIAAGFDDYLSKPVNGETLEDMLYKLLPKEKLQTAGSADEAITESSDSKLKKETSHEDFLDTLEGIDLKEALNNCGSREVLTTVVKEFLISLNKKADDIENFAHIKDFRNYTVAVHALKSSARLVGAMELSKDAAYLEKCGNDENEAEIEEKTPQLLYLYRSYKDKFKAAAENEDDSDLPEISEDELLSAFSDIKELVEAYDYDTADGIMDMLKGYKIPDSYKEKYKKVAEFMALVDRDSLLSIL
;
A
#
# COMPACT_ATOMS: atom_id res chain seq x y z
N MET A 1 6.83 12.43 14.45
CA MET A 1 5.74 13.09 15.21
C MET A 1 4.97 14.21 14.49
N ILE A 2 5.44 15.48 14.46
CA ILE A 2 4.58 16.63 14.02
C ILE A 2 4.09 16.44 12.58
N ASN A 3 4.98 16.05 11.65
CA ASN A 3 4.59 15.78 10.26
C ASN A 3 3.46 14.74 10.15
N ASP A 4 3.49 13.68 10.96
CA ASP A 4 2.47 12.63 10.95
C ASP A 4 1.11 13.15 11.44
N LEU A 5 1.12 13.98 12.50
CA LEU A 5 -0.09 14.62 13.03
C LEU A 5 -0.73 15.51 11.97
N LEU A 6 0.09 16.24 11.21
CA LEU A 6 -0.36 17.11 10.15
C LEU A 6 -0.96 16.32 8.98
N ASN A 7 -0.27 15.27 8.53
CA ASN A 7 -0.76 14.43 7.43
C ASN A 7 -2.10 13.78 7.78
N MET A 8 -2.27 13.31 9.02
CA MET A 8 -3.52 12.69 9.48
C MET A 8 -4.71 13.66 9.49
N ILE A 9 -4.45 14.94 9.79
CA ILE A 9 -5.50 15.95 9.98
C ILE A 9 -5.78 16.74 8.71
N ALA A 10 -4.78 16.95 7.84
CA ALA A 10 -4.91 17.72 6.61
C ALA A 10 -6.07 17.22 5.73
N THR A 11 -6.19 15.91 5.52
CA THR A 11 -7.28 15.31 4.74
C THR A 11 -8.64 15.59 5.37
N LYS A 12 -8.78 15.39 6.68
CA LYS A 12 -10.05 15.59 7.40
C LYS A 12 -10.51 17.05 7.41
N VAL A 13 -9.56 17.99 7.48
CA VAL A 13 -9.82 19.42 7.37
C VAL A 13 -10.27 19.77 5.96
N GLN A 14 -9.59 19.23 4.94
CA GLN A 14 -9.90 19.47 3.53
C GLN A 14 -11.29 18.94 3.16
N ASP A 15 -11.67 17.74 3.62
CA ASP A 15 -12.98 17.14 3.40
C ASP A 15 -14.14 18.02 3.93
N LYS A 16 -13.87 18.77 5.00
CA LYS A 16 -14.83 19.72 5.59
C LYS A 16 -14.68 21.16 5.09
N GLY A 17 -13.70 21.44 4.22
CA GLY A 17 -13.43 22.81 3.75
C GLY A 17 -12.96 23.77 4.85
N LEU A 18 -12.40 23.27 5.96
CA LEU A 18 -11.87 24.09 7.05
C LEU A 18 -10.49 24.65 6.70
N LYS A 19 -10.07 25.73 7.38
CA LYS A 19 -8.69 26.23 7.31
C LYS A 19 -7.84 25.58 8.40
N LEU A 20 -6.70 25.02 8.05
CA LEU A 20 -5.71 24.51 9.01
C LEU A 20 -4.53 25.47 9.10
N GLU A 21 -4.29 26.01 10.31
CA GLU A 21 -3.13 26.84 10.61
C GLU A 21 -2.19 26.11 11.57
N ILE A 22 -0.89 26.19 11.32
CA ILE A 22 0.11 25.45 12.10
C ILE A 22 1.25 26.40 12.42
N ASN A 23 1.50 26.57 13.71
CA ASN A 23 2.58 27.40 14.22
C ASN A 23 3.47 26.52 15.09
N VAL A 24 4.70 26.27 14.63
CA VAL A 24 5.71 25.54 15.38
C VAL A 24 6.85 26.50 15.66
N ASP A 25 7.21 26.65 16.93
CA ASP A 25 8.35 27.46 17.33
C ASP A 25 9.65 26.86 16.79
N GLU A 26 10.35 27.61 15.95
CA GLU A 26 11.57 27.19 15.25
C GLU A 26 12.72 26.89 16.22
N THR A 27 12.67 27.46 17.42
CA THR A 27 13.72 27.33 18.44
C THR A 27 13.56 26.09 19.31
N ILE A 28 12.51 25.29 19.10
CA ILE A 28 12.33 24.01 19.80
C ILE A 28 13.54 23.10 19.49
N PRO A 29 14.14 22.45 20.51
CA PRO A 29 15.19 21.47 20.31
C PRO A 29 14.74 20.29 19.44
N SER A 30 15.54 19.92 18.45
CA SER A 30 15.20 18.92 17.43
C SER A 30 15.15 17.49 17.95
N SER A 31 15.82 17.19 19.06
CA SER A 31 15.91 15.86 19.65
C SER A 31 15.51 15.87 21.12
N LEU A 32 14.39 15.21 21.41
CA LEU A 32 13.80 15.10 22.75
C LEU A 32 13.65 13.61 23.13
N PHE A 33 13.66 13.32 24.43
CA PHE A 33 13.40 12.01 24.97
C PHE A 33 12.05 11.97 25.70
N GLY A 34 11.15 11.10 25.23
CA GLY A 34 9.81 10.93 25.77
C GLY A 34 8.98 9.88 25.03
N ASP A 35 7.74 9.71 25.44
CA ASP A 35 6.79 8.76 24.84
C ASP A 35 6.03 9.40 23.67
N GLU A 36 6.64 9.34 22.47
CA GLU A 36 6.05 9.88 21.24
C GLU A 36 4.65 9.33 20.98
N ILE A 37 4.41 8.04 21.22
CA ILE A 37 3.15 7.37 20.91
C ILE A 37 2.02 7.95 21.76
N ARG A 38 2.24 8.10 23.07
CA ARG A 38 1.22 8.64 23.98
C ARG A 38 0.99 10.14 23.80
N ILE A 39 2.05 10.90 23.52
CA ILE A 39 1.92 12.34 23.19
C ILE A 39 1.11 12.50 21.90
N LYS A 40 1.47 11.77 20.84
CA LYS A 40 0.75 11.76 19.57
C LYS A 40 -0.71 11.36 19.76
N GLN A 41 -1.00 10.34 20.56
CA GLN A 41 -2.36 9.93 20.90
C GLN A 41 -3.16 11.06 21.58
N CYS A 42 -2.54 11.84 22.46
CA CYS A 42 -3.19 13.00 23.08
C CYS A 42 -3.52 14.08 22.05
N VAL A 43 -2.54 14.47 21.23
CA VAL A 43 -2.71 15.52 20.22
C VAL A 43 -3.72 15.12 19.14
N THR A 44 -3.67 13.89 18.64
CA THR A 44 -4.63 13.35 17.65
C THR A 44 -6.07 13.40 18.17
N ASN A 45 -6.31 13.02 19.43
CA ASN A 45 -7.67 13.07 20.01
C ASN A 45 -8.22 14.49 20.08
N ILE A 46 -7.35 15.47 20.37
CA ILE A 46 -7.75 16.88 20.44
C ILE A 46 -8.00 17.43 19.02
N LEU A 47 -7.08 17.20 18.07
CA LEU A 47 -7.22 17.67 16.69
C LEU A 47 -8.42 17.05 15.97
N THR A 48 -8.67 15.75 16.15
CA THR A 48 -9.84 15.10 15.56
C THR A 48 -11.14 15.65 16.12
N ASN A 49 -11.20 15.96 17.43
CA ASN A 49 -12.36 16.64 18.02
C ASN A 49 -12.53 18.06 17.47
N ALA A 50 -11.46 18.85 17.38
CA ALA A 50 -11.50 20.19 16.80
C ALA A 50 -12.10 20.19 15.39
N VAL A 51 -11.64 19.27 14.52
CA VAL A 51 -12.21 19.11 13.16
C VAL A 51 -13.65 18.60 13.20
N LYS A 52 -13.96 17.67 14.11
CA LYS A 52 -15.29 17.06 14.23
C LYS A 52 -16.37 18.08 14.62
N TYR A 53 -16.07 18.97 15.56
CA TYR A 53 -17.01 19.94 16.14
C TYR A 53 -16.93 21.34 15.51
N THR A 54 -16.08 21.51 14.49
CA THR A 54 -16.07 22.70 13.62
C THR A 54 -16.73 22.35 12.29
N GLU A 55 -17.79 23.08 11.94
CA GLU A 55 -18.46 22.93 10.64
C GLU A 55 -17.86 23.89 9.60
N GLU A 56 -17.63 25.14 9.99
CA GLU A 56 -16.99 26.17 9.17
C GLU A 56 -15.96 26.95 10.00
N GLY A 57 -14.92 27.47 9.35
CA GLY A 57 -13.89 28.28 10.00
C GLY A 57 -12.51 27.63 9.99
N SER A 58 -11.82 27.62 11.13
CA SER A 58 -10.41 27.20 11.21
C SER A 58 -10.07 26.36 12.44
N VAL A 59 -9.09 25.47 12.26
CA VAL A 59 -8.40 24.76 13.34
C VAL A 59 -6.94 25.18 13.32
N THR A 60 -6.41 25.62 14.45
CA THR A 60 -5.03 26.07 14.61
C THR A 60 -4.28 25.18 15.59
N MET A 61 -3.11 24.67 15.21
CA MET A 61 -2.22 23.95 16.11
C MET A 61 -0.96 24.78 16.40
N ASN A 62 -0.72 25.06 17.68
CA ASN A 62 0.50 25.72 18.14
C ASN A 62 1.37 24.72 18.92
N VAL A 63 2.65 24.66 18.57
CA VAL A 63 3.67 23.90 19.30
C VAL A 63 4.75 24.88 19.74
N SER A 64 4.95 24.98 21.04
CA SER A 64 5.92 25.89 21.67
C SER A 64 6.59 25.19 22.85
N TYR A 65 7.62 25.80 23.43
CA TYR A 65 8.22 25.26 24.64
C TYR A 65 8.62 26.34 25.63
N ARG A 66 8.81 25.94 26.89
CA ARG A 66 9.57 26.73 27.87
C ARG A 66 10.69 25.88 28.45
N LYS A 67 11.85 26.49 28.68
CA LYS A 67 12.97 25.84 29.36
C LYS A 67 12.65 25.69 30.85
N GLU A 68 12.85 24.49 31.38
CA GLU A 68 12.74 24.22 32.82
C GLU A 68 14.12 24.31 33.48
N ASP A 69 15.09 23.58 32.95
CA ASP A 69 16.47 23.53 33.43
C ASP A 69 17.44 23.26 32.26
N GLU A 70 18.71 22.91 32.55
CA GLU A 70 19.73 22.68 31.51
C GLU A 70 19.45 21.46 30.63
N ASP A 71 18.70 20.49 31.13
CA ASP A 71 18.46 19.21 30.47
C ASP A 71 16.98 19.02 30.08
N ASN A 72 16.06 19.88 30.54
CA ASN A 72 14.62 19.66 30.40
C ASN A 72 13.87 20.90 29.89
N ILE A 73 12.82 20.62 29.11
CA ILE A 73 11.85 21.59 28.63
C ILE A 73 10.42 21.12 28.97
N PHE A 74 9.50 22.07 29.05
CA PHE A 74 8.07 21.77 28.90
C PHE A 74 7.67 22.07 27.46
N LEU A 75 7.36 21.01 26.71
CA LEU A 75 6.82 21.09 25.37
C LEU A 75 5.30 21.28 25.45
N LYS A 76 4.80 22.38 24.88
CA LYS A 76 3.39 22.76 24.91
C LYS A 76 2.73 22.47 23.56
N PHE A 77 1.64 21.72 23.62
CA PHE A 77 0.70 21.58 22.50
C PHE A 77 -0.55 22.39 22.80
N GLN A 78 -1.01 23.13 21.81
CA GLN A 78 -2.27 23.87 21.86
C GLN A 78 -3.02 23.67 20.55
N VAL A 79 -4.32 23.40 20.65
CA VAL A 79 -5.24 23.28 19.52
C VAL A 79 -6.41 24.22 19.76
N VAL A 80 -6.61 25.14 18.83
CA VAL A 80 -7.69 26.13 18.86
C VAL A 80 -8.63 25.89 17.70
N ASP A 81 -9.90 25.73 17.97
CA ASP A 81 -10.95 25.62 16.96
C ASP A 81 -11.92 26.79 17.04
N THR A 82 -12.54 27.13 15.91
CA THR A 82 -13.63 28.12 15.82
C THR A 82 -15.00 27.44 15.74
N GLY A 83 -15.13 26.24 16.33
CA GLY A 83 -16.32 25.43 16.25
C GLY A 83 -17.42 25.87 17.20
N ILE A 84 -18.34 24.96 17.51
CA ILE A 84 -19.52 25.23 18.34
C ILE A 84 -19.21 25.66 19.77
N GLY A 85 -17.99 25.42 20.26
CA GLY A 85 -17.60 25.61 21.65
C GLY A 85 -18.38 24.72 22.63
N ILE A 86 -18.06 24.87 23.91
CA ILE A 86 -18.59 24.06 25.02
C ILE A 86 -19.22 25.01 26.04
N LYS A 87 -20.43 24.68 26.51
CA LYS A 87 -21.08 25.43 27.59
C LYS A 87 -20.36 25.23 28.90
N GLU A 88 -20.31 26.27 29.73
CA GLU A 88 -19.62 26.24 31.02
C GLU A 88 -20.11 25.11 31.95
N GLU A 89 -21.42 24.81 31.91
CA GLU A 89 -22.05 23.72 32.67
C GLU A 89 -21.61 22.32 32.23
N ASP A 90 -21.10 22.17 31.02
CA ASP A 90 -20.69 20.89 30.43
C ASP A 90 -19.16 20.67 30.45
N LEU A 91 -18.37 21.71 30.75
CA LEU A 91 -16.91 21.59 30.89
C LEU A 91 -16.51 20.54 31.95
N ASN A 92 -17.28 20.42 33.03
CA ASN A 92 -17.03 19.43 34.09
C ASN A 92 -17.32 17.99 33.65
N LYS A 93 -18.20 17.80 32.66
CA LYS A 93 -18.62 16.48 32.15
C LYS A 93 -17.72 15.98 31.02
N LEU A 94 -16.92 16.86 30.42
CA LEU A 94 -16.02 16.55 29.30
C LEU A 94 -15.07 15.37 29.58
N PHE A 95 -14.72 15.15 30.85
CA PHE A 95 -13.80 14.11 31.28
C PHE A 95 -14.47 12.84 31.82
N SER A 96 -15.79 12.81 31.88
CA SER A 96 -16.56 11.64 32.31
C SER A 96 -16.55 10.57 31.21
N PRO A 97 -16.17 9.32 31.51
CA PRO A 97 -16.24 8.24 30.53
C PRO A 97 -17.69 8.04 30.05
N PHE A 98 -17.88 7.86 28.74
CA PHE A 98 -19.17 7.55 28.09
C PHE A 98 -20.23 8.67 28.11
N GLU A 99 -19.95 9.84 28.68
CA GLU A 99 -20.86 10.98 28.60
C GLU A 99 -20.61 11.78 27.30
N ARG A 100 -21.64 11.91 26.46
CA ARG A 100 -21.63 12.78 25.28
C ARG A 100 -22.42 14.05 25.57
N ILE A 101 -21.82 15.21 25.33
CA ILE A 101 -22.46 16.51 25.51
C ILE A 101 -23.41 16.77 24.32
N GLU A 102 -24.68 17.07 24.62
CA GLU A 102 -25.78 17.32 23.67
C GLU A 102 -26.10 16.19 22.65
N GLU A 103 -26.50 15.00 23.13
CA GLU A 103 -26.93 13.86 22.29
C GLU A 103 -28.02 14.17 21.25
N ILE A 104 -28.88 15.16 21.48
CA ILE A 104 -30.01 15.47 20.58
C ILE A 104 -29.55 16.25 19.33
N ARG A 105 -28.56 17.15 19.48
CA ARG A 105 -28.06 18.01 18.38
C ARG A 105 -26.87 17.38 17.65
N ASN A 106 -26.06 16.60 18.36
CA ASN A 106 -24.87 15.91 17.83
C ASN A 106 -25.15 14.46 17.39
N ARG A 107 -26.42 14.13 17.12
CA ARG A 107 -26.89 12.77 16.81
C ARG A 107 -26.25 12.15 15.56
N SER A 108 -25.81 12.98 14.62
CA SER A 108 -25.11 12.62 13.39
C SER A 108 -23.58 12.51 13.55
N ILE A 109 -23.04 12.85 14.71
CA ILE A 109 -21.59 12.97 14.95
C ILE A 109 -21.09 11.72 15.70
N GLU A 110 -20.63 10.70 14.96
CA GLU A 110 -20.11 9.42 15.49
C GLU A 110 -18.93 9.62 16.47
N GLY A 111 -18.90 8.92 17.61
CA GLY A 111 -17.70 8.82 18.45
C GLY A 111 -17.94 8.31 19.85
N THR A 112 -17.09 7.41 20.36
CA THR A 112 -17.30 6.57 21.56
C THR A 112 -17.48 7.32 22.90
N GLY A 113 -17.23 8.63 22.95
CA GLY A 113 -17.23 9.40 24.21
C GLY A 113 -16.04 9.11 25.14
N LEU A 114 -15.06 8.31 24.69
CA LEU A 114 -13.91 7.90 25.50
C LEU A 114 -12.67 8.78 25.31
N GLY A 115 -12.57 9.50 24.18
CA GLY A 115 -11.34 10.19 23.76
C GLY A 115 -10.75 11.12 24.83
N MET A 116 -11.54 12.02 25.39
CA MET A 116 -11.04 12.99 26.41
C MET A 116 -10.75 12.34 27.76
N SER A 117 -11.43 11.25 28.11
CA SER A 117 -11.13 10.48 29.33
C SER A 117 -9.78 9.76 29.23
N ILE A 118 -9.41 9.31 28.02
CA ILE A 118 -8.09 8.71 27.72
C ILE A 118 -7.01 9.78 27.78
N VAL A 119 -7.22 10.93 27.13
CA VAL A 119 -6.27 12.06 27.18
C VAL A 119 -5.98 12.47 28.62
N LYS A 120 -7.01 12.62 29.45
CA LYS A 120 -6.83 12.97 30.87
C LYS A 120 -5.98 11.93 31.63
N LYS A 121 -6.22 10.63 31.41
CA LYS A 121 -5.45 9.56 32.07
C LYS A 121 -3.98 9.57 31.62
N LEU A 122 -3.74 9.69 30.32
CA LEU A 122 -2.38 9.71 29.76
C LEU A 122 -1.59 10.93 30.24
N LEU A 123 -2.20 12.11 30.23
CA LEU A 123 -1.59 13.33 30.75
C LEU A 123 -1.29 13.22 32.24
N ALA A 124 -2.19 12.63 33.03
CA ALA A 124 -1.93 12.41 34.46
C ALA A 124 -0.76 11.45 34.71
N LEU A 125 -0.56 10.43 33.87
CA LEU A 125 0.61 9.54 33.93
C LEU A 125 1.92 10.25 33.53
N MET A 126 1.83 11.35 32.77
CA MET A 126 2.93 12.23 32.40
C MET A 126 3.08 13.42 33.36
N ASP A 127 2.48 13.35 34.55
CA ASP A 127 2.45 14.41 35.58
C ASP A 127 1.98 15.77 35.05
N THR A 128 1.03 15.74 34.11
CA THR A 128 0.44 16.94 33.49
C THR A 128 -1.09 16.84 33.39
N LYS A 129 -1.71 17.91 32.91
CA LYS A 129 -3.16 18.05 32.80
C LYS A 129 -3.54 18.72 31.48
N LEU A 130 -4.75 18.42 31.02
CA LEU A 130 -5.37 19.15 29.92
C LEU A 130 -5.98 20.45 30.46
N GLU A 131 -5.62 21.57 29.85
CA GLU A 131 -6.25 22.87 30.05
C GLU A 131 -7.26 23.11 28.93
N VAL A 132 -8.48 23.51 29.30
CA VAL A 132 -9.56 23.76 28.35
C VAL A 132 -10.15 25.13 28.62
N LYS A 133 -10.22 25.96 27.58
CA LYS A 133 -10.98 27.21 27.57
C LYS A 133 -11.92 27.16 26.39
N SER A 134 -13.20 27.40 26.60
CA SER A 134 -14.17 27.31 25.52
C SER A 134 -15.29 28.30 25.77
N VAL A 135 -15.76 28.92 24.69
CA VAL A 135 -16.90 29.84 24.70
C VAL A 135 -17.90 29.31 23.68
N TYR A 136 -19.13 29.06 24.15
CA TYR A 136 -20.18 28.50 23.30
C TYR A 136 -20.49 29.44 22.13
N GLY A 137 -20.35 28.93 20.92
CA GLY A 137 -20.51 29.65 19.65
C GLY A 137 -19.25 30.36 19.14
N GLU A 138 -18.15 30.40 19.89
CA GLU A 138 -16.89 31.02 19.46
C GLU A 138 -15.77 30.00 19.24
N GLY A 139 -15.84 28.83 19.89
CA GLY A 139 -14.90 27.73 19.72
C GLY A 139 -14.22 27.29 21.01
N SER A 140 -13.16 26.49 20.89
CA SER A 140 -12.44 25.92 22.04
C SER A 140 -10.92 25.98 21.87
N ASP A 141 -10.23 26.10 22.99
CA ASP A 141 -8.78 26.09 23.14
C ASP A 141 -8.41 24.99 24.13
N PHE A 142 -7.76 23.96 23.59
CA PHE A 142 -7.27 22.80 24.32
C PHE A 142 -5.75 22.86 24.33
N SER A 143 -5.14 22.85 25.52
CA SER A 143 -3.68 22.82 25.62
C SER A 143 -3.17 21.94 26.75
N PHE A 144 -1.98 21.40 26.59
CA PHE A 144 -1.27 20.66 27.64
C PHE A 144 0.24 20.82 27.46
N GLU A 145 0.99 20.54 28.52
CA GLU A 145 2.44 20.67 28.54
C GLU A 145 3.07 19.38 29.05
N VAL A 146 4.02 18.82 28.32
CA VAL A 146 4.74 17.60 28.73
C VAL A 146 6.19 17.92 29.00
N ARG A 147 6.71 17.44 30.13
CA ARG A 147 8.12 17.53 30.45
C ARG A 147 8.90 16.60 29.53
N GLN A 148 9.94 17.11 28.86
CA GLN A 148 10.78 16.36 27.93
C GLN A 148 12.24 16.64 28.24
N GLN A 149 13.05 15.60 28.26
CA GLN A 149 14.49 15.76 28.34
C GLN A 149 15.03 16.10 26.94
N VAL A 150 15.95 17.07 26.87
CA VAL A 150 16.59 17.49 25.62
C VAL A 150 17.85 16.65 25.40
N LEU A 151 17.92 16.00 24.24
CA LEU A 151 19.10 15.24 23.82
C LEU A 151 20.06 16.10 22.99
N SER A 152 19.51 17.06 22.23
CA SER A 152 20.28 18.03 21.46
C SER A 152 19.54 19.36 21.42
N TRP A 153 20.26 20.44 21.76
CA TRP A 153 19.77 21.83 21.68
C TRP A 153 19.85 22.42 20.27
N GLU A 154 20.06 21.60 19.24
CA GLU A 154 19.95 22.04 17.84
C GLU A 154 18.51 22.45 17.56
N GLU A 155 18.31 23.66 17.06
CA GLU A 155 16.99 24.23 16.78
C GLU A 155 16.34 23.53 15.57
N LEU A 156 15.02 23.35 15.63
CA LEU A 156 14.21 22.81 14.53
C LEU A 156 14.36 23.63 13.23
N GLY A 157 14.54 24.94 13.35
CA GLY A 157 14.61 25.89 12.23
C GLY A 157 13.25 26.08 11.56
N ASP A 158 13.22 26.65 10.34
CA ASP A 158 11.97 26.91 9.60
C ASP A 158 11.23 25.61 9.26
N PHE A 159 10.34 25.21 10.18
CA PHE A 159 9.49 24.03 10.05
C PHE A 159 8.54 24.17 8.87
N LYS A 160 8.06 25.39 8.56
CA LYS A 160 7.09 25.62 7.49
C LYS A 160 7.74 25.39 6.12
N GLN A 161 8.97 25.84 5.93
CA GLN A 161 9.75 25.57 4.72
C GLN A 161 10.11 24.09 4.63
N LYS A 162 10.63 23.47 5.70
CA LYS A 162 10.95 22.03 5.72
C LYS A 162 9.72 21.16 5.47
N TYR A 163 8.56 21.53 6.01
CA TYR A 163 7.29 20.84 5.77
C TYR A 163 6.80 21.03 4.34
N LYS A 164 6.97 22.22 3.74
CA LYS A 164 6.65 22.45 2.32
C LYS A 164 7.58 21.67 1.39
N GLU A 165 8.87 21.59 1.70
CA GLU A 165 9.85 20.76 1.00
C GLU A 165 9.55 19.27 1.18
N TYR A 166 9.15 18.84 2.38
CA TYR A 166 8.69 17.49 2.68
C TYR A 166 7.42 17.14 1.91
N LEU A 167 6.40 18.00 1.89
CA LEU A 167 5.19 17.83 1.07
C LEU A 167 5.53 17.77 -0.42
N ASN A 168 6.45 18.61 -0.90
CA ASN A 168 6.92 18.56 -2.28
C ASN A 168 7.72 17.28 -2.57
N SER A 169 8.40 16.70 -1.57
CA SER A 169 9.11 15.43 -1.68
C SER A 169 8.20 14.21 -1.60
N LEU A 170 7.06 14.32 -0.90
CA LEU A 170 5.98 13.32 -0.90
C LEU A 170 5.18 13.36 -2.21
N LYS A 171 5.08 14.52 -2.86
CA LYS A 171 4.51 14.71 -4.21
C LYS A 171 5.40 14.20 -5.35
N LYS A 172 6.41 13.37 -5.07
CA LYS A 172 7.37 12.85 -6.09
C LYS A 172 6.85 11.71 -6.97
N TYR A 173 5.55 11.47 -7.01
CA TYR A 173 4.94 10.84 -8.18
C TYR A 173 3.83 11.74 -8.68
N HIS A 174 4.17 12.55 -9.68
CA HIS A 174 3.19 13.07 -10.62
C HIS A 174 3.43 12.29 -11.90
N GLU A 175 2.42 11.55 -12.35
CA GLU A 175 2.44 10.90 -13.65
C GLU A 175 2.88 11.92 -14.72
N LYS A 176 3.88 11.57 -15.53
CA LYS A 176 4.39 12.49 -16.57
C LYS A 176 3.30 12.90 -17.56
N PHE A 177 2.27 12.06 -17.70
CA PHE A 177 1.13 12.25 -18.56
C PHE A 177 -0.06 11.41 -18.06
N ARG A 178 -1.24 11.71 -18.58
CA ARG A 178 -2.39 10.79 -18.56
C ARG A 178 -2.74 10.37 -19.98
N ALA A 179 -3.16 9.13 -20.17
CA ALA A 179 -3.56 8.60 -21.47
C ALA A 179 -4.73 7.60 -21.35
N PRO A 180 -5.93 8.06 -20.98
CA PRO A 180 -7.11 7.20 -20.78
C PRO A 180 -7.59 6.45 -22.02
N GLU A 181 -7.16 6.88 -23.22
CA GLU A 181 -7.47 6.25 -24.50
C GLU A 181 -6.30 5.44 -25.08
N ALA A 182 -5.17 5.38 -24.38
CA ALA A 182 -4.08 4.48 -24.74
C ALA A 182 -4.37 3.07 -24.25
N GLU A 183 -4.10 2.08 -25.11
CA GLU A 183 -4.28 0.66 -24.81
C GLU A 183 -2.94 -0.04 -24.98
N ILE A 184 -2.43 -0.71 -23.94
CA ILE A 184 -1.19 -1.48 -24.03
C ILE A 184 -1.44 -2.94 -23.66
N LEU A 185 -0.60 -3.83 -24.17
CA LEU A 185 -0.57 -5.24 -23.79
C LEU A 185 0.73 -5.54 -23.04
N VAL A 186 0.62 -6.15 -21.86
CA VAL A 186 1.78 -6.58 -21.07
C VAL A 186 1.75 -8.10 -20.93
N VAL A 187 2.82 -8.77 -21.36
CA VAL A 187 2.92 -10.22 -21.41
C VAL A 187 4.01 -10.71 -20.47
N ASP A 188 3.65 -11.56 -19.53
CA ASP A 188 4.56 -12.13 -18.53
C ASP A 188 3.94 -13.38 -17.91
N ASP A 189 4.71 -14.47 -17.80
CA ASP A 189 4.22 -15.75 -17.25
C ASP A 189 3.99 -15.73 -15.73
N THR A 190 4.40 -14.64 -15.09
CA THR A 190 4.29 -14.45 -13.66
C THR A 190 3.32 -13.31 -13.36
N VAL A 191 2.13 -13.68 -12.87
CA VAL A 191 1.04 -12.76 -12.48
C VAL A 191 1.53 -11.56 -11.68
N MET A 192 2.46 -11.77 -10.75
CA MET A 192 3.04 -10.73 -9.92
C MET A 192 3.77 -9.63 -10.70
N ASN A 193 4.46 -9.98 -11.78
CA ASN A 193 5.08 -8.99 -12.65
C ASN A 193 4.00 -8.14 -13.37
N LEU A 194 2.90 -8.77 -13.79
CA LEU A 194 1.75 -8.09 -14.40
C LEU A 194 1.06 -7.13 -13.40
N THR A 195 0.88 -7.58 -12.15
CA THR A 195 0.31 -6.77 -11.05
C THR A 195 1.17 -5.54 -10.79
N VAL A 196 2.50 -5.68 -10.77
CA VAL A 196 3.43 -4.54 -10.60
C VAL A 196 3.27 -3.53 -11.73
N VAL A 197 3.27 -3.96 -13.00
CA VAL A 197 3.14 -3.03 -14.14
C VAL A 197 1.81 -2.27 -14.10
N LYS A 198 0.70 -2.96 -13.76
CA LYS A 198 -0.60 -2.30 -13.55
C LYS A 198 -0.55 -1.28 -12.42
N GLY A 199 0.07 -1.64 -11.30
CA GLY A 199 0.26 -0.75 -10.14
C GLY A 199 1.06 0.51 -10.49
N LEU A 200 2.19 0.34 -11.18
CA LEU A 200 3.07 1.45 -11.59
C LEU A 200 2.39 2.44 -12.54
N LEU A 201 1.46 1.97 -13.38
CA LEU A 201 0.77 2.80 -14.38
C LEU A 201 -0.63 3.25 -13.95
N LYS A 202 -1.12 2.86 -12.77
CA LYS A 202 -2.49 3.14 -12.28
C LYS A 202 -2.91 4.60 -12.48
N ASN A 203 -2.03 5.53 -12.11
CA ASN A 203 -2.30 6.98 -12.17
C ASN A 203 -2.22 7.58 -13.58
N THR A 204 -1.58 6.90 -14.53
CA THR A 204 -1.53 7.32 -15.95
C THR A 204 -2.85 7.10 -16.68
N GLN A 205 -3.78 6.33 -16.08
CA GLN A 205 -5.08 5.95 -16.65
C GLN A 205 -5.01 5.14 -17.95
N ILE A 206 -3.83 4.67 -18.37
CA ILE A 206 -3.67 3.78 -19.52
C ILE A 206 -4.50 2.51 -19.31
N ARG A 207 -5.16 2.03 -20.36
CA ARG A 207 -5.85 0.73 -20.35
C ARG A 207 -4.84 -0.37 -20.60
N ILE A 208 -4.71 -1.31 -19.67
CA ILE A 208 -3.70 -2.36 -19.71
C ILE A 208 -4.38 -3.72 -19.79
N ASP A 209 -4.23 -4.36 -20.94
CA ASP A 209 -4.52 -5.79 -21.05
C ASP A 209 -3.27 -6.59 -20.69
N THR A 210 -3.48 -7.79 -20.13
CA THR A 210 -2.40 -8.69 -19.74
C THR A 210 -2.53 -10.05 -20.38
N ALA A 211 -1.41 -10.74 -20.60
CA ALA A 211 -1.36 -12.13 -21.03
C ALA A 211 -0.27 -12.89 -20.26
N GLU A 212 -0.54 -14.16 -19.92
CA GLU A 212 0.36 -15.02 -19.16
C GLU A 212 1.21 -15.94 -20.04
N SER A 213 1.07 -15.85 -21.36
CA SER A 213 1.86 -16.67 -22.31
C SER A 213 1.93 -16.07 -23.71
N GLY A 214 2.90 -16.56 -24.49
CA GLY A 214 2.97 -16.27 -25.93
C GLY A 214 1.70 -16.67 -26.69
N MET A 215 1.08 -17.80 -26.34
CA MET A 215 -0.15 -18.26 -27.01
C MET A 215 -1.34 -17.33 -26.73
N GLU A 216 -1.54 -16.92 -25.47
CA GLU A 216 -2.59 -15.96 -25.12
C GLU A 216 -2.36 -14.60 -25.82
N THR A 217 -1.09 -14.21 -25.95
CA THR A 217 -0.71 -13.01 -26.69
C THR A 217 -1.18 -13.07 -28.14
N LEU A 218 -0.94 -14.19 -28.83
CA LEU A 218 -1.37 -14.38 -30.23
C LEU A 218 -2.91 -14.28 -30.39
N GLU A 219 -3.67 -14.71 -29.40
CA GLU A 219 -5.13 -14.57 -29.43
C GLU A 219 -5.59 -13.12 -29.19
N LYS A 220 -4.97 -12.41 -28.25
CA LYS A 220 -5.32 -11.02 -27.96
C LYS A 220 -5.00 -10.07 -29.11
N VAL A 221 -3.86 -10.26 -29.79
CA VAL A 221 -3.44 -9.38 -30.89
C VAL A 221 -4.29 -9.55 -32.17
N LYS A 222 -5.06 -10.64 -32.30
CA LYS A 222 -6.09 -10.78 -33.34
C LYS A 222 -7.37 -10.03 -32.99
N GLN A 223 -7.70 -9.94 -31.71
CA GLN A 223 -8.98 -9.38 -31.26
C GLN A 223 -8.93 -7.86 -31.19
N LYS A 224 -7.82 -7.29 -30.73
CA LYS A 224 -7.69 -5.88 -30.36
C LYS A 224 -6.41 -5.25 -30.93
N HIS A 225 -6.44 -3.94 -31.17
CA HIS A 225 -5.27 -3.15 -31.52
C HIS A 225 -4.74 -2.44 -30.26
N TYR A 226 -3.42 -2.44 -30.06
CA TYR A 226 -2.71 -1.82 -28.96
C TYR A 226 -1.78 -0.72 -29.49
N ASP A 227 -1.47 0.25 -28.64
CA ASP A 227 -0.52 1.33 -28.93
C ASP A 227 0.93 0.94 -28.59
N ALA A 228 1.12 -0.03 -27.69
CA ALA A 228 2.42 -0.65 -27.38
C ALA A 228 2.23 -2.06 -26.80
N ILE A 229 3.21 -2.93 -27.02
CA ILE A 229 3.20 -4.31 -26.50
C ILE A 229 4.52 -4.56 -25.77
N PHE A 230 4.44 -4.98 -24.50
CA PHE A 230 5.59 -5.36 -23.67
C PHE A 230 5.59 -6.87 -23.51
N ILE A 231 6.69 -7.54 -23.85
CA ILE A 231 6.76 -9.00 -23.87
C ILE A 231 7.95 -9.46 -23.04
N ASP A 232 7.70 -10.31 -22.04
CA ASP A 232 8.76 -11.01 -21.34
C ASP A 232 9.59 -11.87 -22.30
N HIS A 233 10.92 -11.72 -22.25
CA HIS A 233 11.81 -12.56 -23.03
C HIS A 233 11.67 -14.02 -22.61
N ARG A 234 11.67 -14.32 -21.30
CA ARG A 234 11.78 -15.70 -20.79
C ARG A 234 10.43 -16.20 -20.30
N MET A 235 9.71 -16.88 -21.18
CA MET A 235 8.46 -17.56 -20.85
C MET A 235 8.55 -19.06 -21.19
N PRO A 236 7.81 -19.93 -20.49
CA PRO A 236 7.72 -21.35 -20.83
C PRO A 236 7.02 -21.55 -22.18
N GLU A 237 7.31 -22.70 -22.81
CA GLU A 237 6.78 -23.14 -24.11
C GLU A 237 7.14 -22.26 -25.31
N MET A 238 6.70 -21.00 -25.31
CA MET A 238 6.95 -20.00 -26.35
C MET A 238 7.55 -18.75 -25.70
N ASP A 239 8.82 -18.49 -25.99
CA ASP A 239 9.53 -17.34 -25.43
C ASP A 239 9.13 -16.01 -26.11
N GLY A 240 9.63 -14.89 -25.61
CA GLY A 240 9.26 -13.56 -26.14
C GLY A 240 9.73 -13.33 -27.58
N VAL A 241 10.87 -13.89 -27.98
CA VAL A 241 11.40 -13.78 -29.35
C VAL A 241 10.55 -14.61 -30.30
N GLU A 242 10.22 -15.84 -29.91
CA GLU A 242 9.32 -16.73 -30.64
C GLU A 242 7.91 -16.13 -30.77
N THR A 243 7.40 -15.53 -29.69
CA THR A 243 6.11 -14.83 -29.66
C THR A 243 6.09 -13.69 -30.67
N LEU A 244 7.13 -12.84 -30.68
CA LEU A 244 7.24 -11.73 -31.62
C LEU A 244 7.34 -12.22 -33.08
N ALA A 245 8.12 -13.28 -33.33
CA ALA A 245 8.24 -13.87 -34.65
C ALA A 245 6.89 -14.44 -35.14
N ALA A 246 6.18 -15.15 -34.27
CA ALA A 246 4.85 -15.67 -34.55
C ALA A 246 3.86 -14.54 -34.87
N MET A 247 3.83 -13.47 -34.07
CA MET A 247 3.00 -12.29 -34.30
C MET A 247 3.21 -11.66 -35.69
N LYS A 248 4.46 -11.58 -36.17
CA LYS A 248 4.79 -11.00 -37.49
C LYS A 248 4.22 -11.82 -38.65
N THR A 249 4.05 -13.13 -38.48
CA THR A 249 3.51 -14.03 -39.51
C THR A 249 2.04 -14.40 -39.31
N LEU A 250 1.43 -13.94 -38.21
CA LEU A 250 0.08 -14.31 -37.81
C LEU A 250 -0.97 -13.64 -38.69
N GLU A 251 -1.76 -14.45 -39.40
CA GLU A 251 -2.90 -13.96 -40.17
C GLU A 251 -3.96 -13.35 -39.25
N GLY A 252 -4.47 -12.17 -39.62
CA GLY A 252 -5.47 -11.44 -38.82
C GLY A 252 -4.90 -10.67 -37.63
N ASN A 253 -3.57 -10.60 -37.47
CA ASN A 253 -2.95 -9.73 -36.46
C ASN A 253 -3.28 -8.26 -36.72
N LYS A 254 -3.99 -7.62 -35.78
CA LYS A 254 -4.37 -6.21 -35.86
C LYS A 254 -3.23 -5.25 -35.48
N ASN A 255 -2.11 -5.76 -34.96
CA ASN A 255 -1.02 -4.98 -34.34
C ASN A 255 0.24 -4.91 -35.21
N THR A 256 0.06 -4.90 -36.53
CA THR A 256 1.21 -4.82 -37.45
C THR A 256 1.81 -3.42 -37.38
N GLY A 257 3.09 -3.32 -37.02
CA GLY A 257 3.80 -2.05 -36.86
C GLY A 257 3.60 -1.36 -35.51
N VAL A 258 2.91 -2.01 -34.56
CA VAL A 258 2.85 -1.57 -33.17
C VAL A 258 4.21 -1.80 -32.50
N PRO A 259 4.75 -0.83 -31.74
CA PRO A 259 6.01 -1.01 -31.02
C PRO A 259 5.96 -2.20 -30.05
N CYS A 260 6.93 -3.10 -30.18
CA CYS A 260 7.12 -4.25 -29.29
C CYS A 260 8.39 -4.07 -28.46
N ILE A 261 8.25 -4.11 -27.14
CA ILE A 261 9.33 -3.88 -26.17
C ILE A 261 9.61 -5.16 -25.40
N ALA A 262 10.87 -5.59 -25.35
CA ALA A 262 11.26 -6.76 -24.57
C ALA A 262 11.40 -6.40 -23.08
N LEU A 263 10.84 -7.22 -22.18
CA LEU A 263 11.10 -7.17 -20.74
C LEU A 263 12.17 -8.23 -20.41
N THR A 264 13.24 -7.84 -19.72
CA THR A 264 14.36 -8.75 -19.47
C THR A 264 15.04 -8.53 -18.13
N ALA A 265 15.41 -9.61 -17.43
CA ALA A 265 16.26 -9.53 -16.24
C ALA A 265 17.76 -9.38 -16.56
N ASN A 266 18.17 -9.45 -17.84
CA ASN A 266 19.57 -9.39 -18.27
C ASN A 266 19.83 -8.18 -19.18
N ALA A 267 19.99 -7.00 -18.56
CA ALA A 267 20.22 -5.72 -19.26
C ALA A 267 21.72 -5.37 -19.42
N GLY A 268 22.59 -6.38 -19.53
CA GLY A 268 24.03 -6.20 -19.66
C GLY A 268 24.48 -5.58 -21.00
N ALA A 269 25.77 -5.30 -21.13
CA ALA A 269 26.35 -4.78 -22.37
C ALA A 269 26.13 -5.77 -23.53
N GLY A 270 25.51 -5.32 -24.63
CA GLY A 270 25.17 -6.14 -25.80
C GLY A 270 23.71 -6.62 -25.84
N ALA A 271 22.97 -6.56 -24.72
CA ALA A 271 21.59 -7.03 -24.67
C ALA A 271 20.68 -6.25 -25.64
N ARG A 272 20.89 -4.93 -25.74
CA ARG A 272 20.10 -4.08 -26.65
C ARG A 272 20.24 -4.56 -28.09
N GLU A 273 21.46 -4.77 -28.57
CA GLU A 273 21.74 -5.21 -29.92
C GLU A 273 21.07 -6.55 -30.25
N GLU A 274 21.04 -7.48 -29.29
CA GLU A 274 20.35 -8.77 -29.42
C GLU A 274 18.84 -8.61 -29.60
N TYR A 275 18.18 -7.79 -28.77
CA TYR A 275 16.73 -7.57 -28.87
C TYR A 275 16.33 -6.85 -30.15
N ILE A 276 17.10 -5.84 -30.57
CA ILE A 276 16.86 -5.15 -31.84
C ILE A 276 17.09 -6.09 -33.02
N ALA A 277 18.09 -6.97 -32.97
CA ALA A 277 18.34 -7.97 -34.01
C ALA A 277 17.23 -9.04 -34.08
N ALA A 278 16.66 -9.43 -32.94
CA ALA A 278 15.46 -10.27 -32.85
C ALA A 278 14.19 -9.55 -33.37
N GLY A 279 14.27 -8.22 -33.51
CA GLY A 279 13.27 -7.38 -34.15
C GLY A 279 12.27 -6.74 -33.21
N PHE A 280 12.62 -6.59 -31.92
CA PHE A 280 11.98 -5.67 -30.98
C PHE A 280 12.39 -4.23 -31.29
N ASP A 281 11.59 -3.28 -30.84
CA ASP A 281 11.83 -1.84 -31.03
C ASP A 281 12.71 -1.25 -29.91
N ASP A 282 12.57 -1.77 -28.69
CA ASP A 282 13.45 -1.46 -27.55
C ASP A 282 13.32 -2.53 -26.44
N TYR A 283 13.94 -2.29 -25.28
CA TYR A 283 13.85 -3.18 -24.12
C TYR A 283 13.75 -2.41 -22.79
N LEU A 284 13.21 -3.07 -21.76
CA LEU A 284 13.21 -2.62 -20.37
C LEU A 284 13.78 -3.70 -19.45
N SER A 285 14.58 -3.28 -18.49
CA SER A 285 15.11 -4.17 -17.45
C SER A 285 14.05 -4.50 -16.40
N LYS A 286 14.04 -5.75 -15.92
CA LYS A 286 13.28 -6.20 -14.75
C LYS A 286 14.14 -6.08 -13.47
N PRO A 287 13.54 -5.70 -12.32
CA PRO A 287 12.15 -5.29 -12.13
C PRO A 287 11.86 -3.98 -12.86
N VAL A 288 10.66 -3.86 -13.42
CA VAL A 288 10.28 -2.69 -14.23
C VAL A 288 10.23 -1.48 -13.32
N ASN A 289 10.97 -0.43 -13.67
CA ASN A 289 10.96 0.82 -12.92
C ASN A 289 9.91 1.77 -13.52
N GLY A 290 9.02 2.29 -12.67
CA GLY A 290 7.90 3.14 -13.10
C GLY A 290 8.33 4.37 -13.91
N GLU A 291 9.40 5.07 -13.49
CA GLU A 291 9.89 6.26 -14.20
C GLU A 291 10.38 5.91 -15.62
N THR A 292 11.14 4.81 -15.75
CA THR A 292 11.64 4.36 -17.06
C THR A 292 10.52 3.86 -17.97
N LEU A 293 9.51 3.19 -17.39
CA LEU A 293 8.34 2.72 -18.12
C LEU A 293 7.50 3.89 -18.64
N GLU A 294 7.27 4.90 -17.81
CA GLU A 294 6.60 6.13 -18.23
C GLU A 294 7.36 6.89 -19.30
N ASP A 295 8.68 7.03 -19.17
CA ASP A 295 9.51 7.69 -20.19
C ASP A 295 9.45 6.98 -21.53
N MET A 296 9.38 5.65 -21.50
CA MET A 296 9.23 4.85 -22.70
C MET A 296 7.85 5.04 -23.32
N LEU A 297 6.78 4.91 -22.52
CA LEU A 297 5.41 5.11 -22.98
C LEU A 297 5.17 6.52 -23.51
N TYR A 298 5.70 7.55 -22.86
CA TYR A 298 5.60 8.94 -23.32
C TYR A 298 6.21 9.14 -24.72
N LYS A 299 7.23 8.35 -25.08
CA LYS A 299 7.86 8.39 -26.41
C LYS A 299 7.11 7.55 -27.45
N LEU A 300 6.57 6.40 -27.04
CA LEU A 300 5.95 5.42 -27.94
C LEU A 300 4.49 5.73 -28.24
N LEU A 301 3.74 6.25 -27.26
CA LEU A 301 2.32 6.48 -27.40
C LEU A 301 2.03 7.63 -28.38
N PRO A 302 0.92 7.54 -29.15
CA PRO A 302 0.47 8.62 -30.02
C PRO A 302 0.27 9.91 -29.23
N LYS A 303 0.81 11.03 -29.72
CA LYS A 303 0.77 12.32 -29.01
C LYS A 303 -0.66 12.82 -28.76
N GLU A 304 -1.60 12.44 -29.63
CA GLU A 304 -3.01 12.79 -29.52
C GLU A 304 -3.70 12.09 -28.33
N LYS A 305 -3.13 10.99 -27.84
CA LYS A 305 -3.62 10.25 -26.66
C LYS A 305 -2.97 10.71 -25.36
N LEU A 306 -1.92 11.53 -25.43
CA LEU A 306 -1.20 12.05 -24.28
C LEU A 306 -1.83 13.36 -23.80
N GLN A 307 -2.18 13.40 -22.52
CA GLN A 307 -2.61 14.61 -21.82
C GLN A 307 -1.46 15.06 -20.91
N THR A 308 -0.90 16.25 -21.17
CA THR A 308 0.18 16.81 -20.34
C THR A 308 -0.39 17.24 -18.98
N ALA A 309 0.14 16.67 -17.90
CA ALA A 309 -0.14 17.12 -16.55
C ALA A 309 0.47 18.52 -16.35
N GLY A 310 -0.31 19.59 -16.58
CA GLY A 310 0.16 20.94 -16.26
C GLY A 310 -0.44 22.15 -16.99
N SER A 311 -1.41 22.02 -17.90
CA SER A 311 -2.01 23.22 -18.54
C SER A 311 -3.43 23.01 -19.06
N ALA A 312 -4.39 23.01 -18.14
CA ALA A 312 -5.75 23.53 -18.33
C ALA A 312 -6.39 23.70 -16.94
N ASP A 313 -7.12 24.80 -16.78
CA ASP A 313 -7.64 25.42 -15.56
C ASP A 313 -8.17 24.52 -14.43
N GLU A 314 -8.08 25.11 -13.23
CA GLU A 314 -9.05 25.01 -12.14
C GLU A 314 -10.50 25.04 -12.67
N ALA A 315 -11.06 23.88 -13.03
CA ALA A 315 -12.51 23.68 -13.12
C ALA A 315 -12.84 22.18 -13.19
N ILE A 316 -13.25 21.65 -12.02
CA ILE A 316 -14.29 20.62 -11.81
C ILE A 316 -14.36 19.52 -12.86
N THR A 317 -13.86 18.34 -12.50
CA THR A 317 -14.70 17.13 -12.51
C THR A 317 -14.24 16.18 -11.42
N GLU A 318 -15.19 15.91 -10.53
CA GLU A 318 -15.25 14.73 -9.69
C GLU A 318 -15.06 13.47 -10.54
N SER A 319 -14.12 12.63 -10.13
CA SER A 319 -14.25 11.18 -10.24
C SER A 319 -13.43 10.56 -9.12
N SER A 320 -14.16 10.29 -8.03
CA SER A 320 -13.99 9.17 -7.12
C SER A 320 -12.85 8.21 -7.42
N ASP A 321 -11.71 8.44 -6.76
CA ASP A 321 -10.92 7.37 -6.14
C ASP A 321 -9.96 7.97 -5.12
N SER A 322 -10.52 8.31 -3.97
CA SER A 322 -9.76 8.41 -2.73
C SER A 322 -10.59 7.85 -1.58
N LYS A 323 -11.02 6.59 -1.71
CA LYS A 323 -11.28 5.75 -0.52
C LYS A 323 -9.91 5.36 0.07
N LEU A 324 -9.22 6.32 0.67
CA LEU A 324 -8.17 6.00 1.62
C LEU A 324 -8.86 5.53 2.90
N LYS A 325 -8.98 4.20 2.99
CA LYS A 325 -9.40 3.49 4.20
C LYS A 325 -8.58 4.03 5.39
N LYS A 326 -9.29 4.20 6.51
CA LYS A 326 -8.75 4.44 7.85
C LYS A 326 -7.56 3.50 8.10
N GLU A 327 -6.35 4.04 8.23
CA GLU A 327 -5.28 3.33 8.94
C GLU A 327 -5.51 3.51 10.43
N THR A 328 -6.18 2.53 11.02
CA THR A 328 -5.94 2.13 12.41
C THR A 328 -4.48 1.69 12.51
N SER A 329 -3.79 2.16 13.55
CA SER A 329 -2.42 1.80 13.90
C SER A 329 -2.32 0.33 14.36
N HIS A 330 -2.52 -0.59 13.43
CA HIS A 330 -2.02 -1.95 13.54
C HIS A 330 -0.69 -1.99 12.81
N GLU A 331 0.31 -2.66 13.38
CA GLU A 331 1.57 -2.94 12.68
C GLU A 331 1.22 -3.57 11.33
N ASP A 332 1.54 -2.88 10.23
CA ASP A 332 1.39 -3.40 8.88
C ASP A 332 2.26 -4.66 8.81
N PHE A 333 1.69 -5.82 8.46
CA PHE A 333 2.44 -7.08 8.44
C PHE A 333 3.69 -6.99 7.54
N LEU A 334 3.71 -6.05 6.59
CA LEU A 334 4.88 -5.73 5.78
C LEU A 334 6.10 -5.26 6.60
N ASP A 335 5.88 -4.57 7.72
CA ASP A 335 6.93 -4.06 8.60
C ASP A 335 7.52 -5.15 9.51
N THR A 336 6.85 -6.31 9.63
CA THR A 336 7.30 -7.46 10.43
C THR A 336 7.91 -8.60 9.59
N LEU A 337 8.09 -8.39 8.29
CA LEU A 337 8.60 -9.40 7.37
C LEU A 337 10.10 -9.68 7.56
N GLU A 338 10.42 -10.82 8.15
CA GLU A 338 11.81 -11.27 8.25
C GLU A 338 12.37 -11.73 6.89
N GLY A 339 13.59 -11.28 6.57
CA GLY A 339 14.29 -11.65 5.33
C GLY A 339 13.86 -10.86 4.09
N ILE A 340 13.03 -9.83 4.28
CA ILE A 340 12.55 -8.94 3.22
C ILE A 340 13.17 -7.55 3.36
N ASP A 341 13.80 -7.05 2.30
CA ASP A 341 14.19 -5.65 2.18
C ASP A 341 12.98 -4.82 1.76
N LEU A 342 12.25 -4.29 2.75
CA LEU A 342 11.04 -3.51 2.53
C LEU A 342 11.29 -2.28 1.65
N LYS A 343 12.46 -1.65 1.76
CA LYS A 343 12.80 -0.48 0.95
C LYS A 343 12.92 -0.85 -0.52
N GLU A 344 13.63 -1.94 -0.82
CA GLU A 344 13.77 -2.42 -2.20
C GLU A 344 12.42 -2.92 -2.74
N ALA A 345 11.63 -3.62 -1.92
CA ALA A 345 10.30 -4.09 -2.31
C ALA A 345 9.35 -2.93 -2.66
N LEU A 346 9.33 -1.86 -1.86
CA LEU A 346 8.54 -0.66 -2.14
C LEU A 346 9.02 0.08 -3.38
N ASN A 347 10.34 0.16 -3.60
CA ASN A 347 10.89 0.75 -4.83
C ASN A 347 10.45 -0.03 -6.09
N ASN A 348 10.34 -1.35 -5.99
CA ASN A 348 9.95 -2.21 -7.10
C ASN A 348 8.44 -2.19 -7.37
N CYS A 349 7.62 -2.19 -6.31
CA CYS A 349 6.16 -2.25 -6.42
C CYS A 349 5.50 -0.87 -6.56
N GLY A 350 6.20 0.21 -6.21
CA GLY A 350 5.71 1.59 -6.29
C GLY A 350 4.77 2.02 -5.15
N SER A 351 4.02 1.09 -4.54
CA SER A 351 3.14 1.38 -3.40
C SER A 351 3.01 0.20 -2.43
N ARG A 352 2.58 0.47 -1.18
CA ARG A 352 2.31 -0.56 -0.17
C ARG A 352 1.12 -1.46 -0.53
N GLU A 353 0.12 -0.89 -1.19
CA GLU A 353 -1.06 -1.63 -1.69
C GLU A 353 -0.62 -2.70 -2.71
N VAL A 354 0.16 -2.29 -3.70
CA VAL A 354 0.68 -3.22 -4.73
C VAL A 354 1.62 -4.25 -4.09
N LEU A 355 2.49 -3.82 -3.18
CA LEU A 355 3.40 -4.73 -2.47
C LEU A 355 2.62 -5.81 -1.68
N THR A 356 1.56 -5.43 -0.98
CA THR A 356 0.70 -6.38 -0.27
C THR A 356 0.14 -7.45 -1.20
N THR A 357 -0.38 -7.06 -2.36
CA THR A 357 -0.92 -7.99 -3.37
C THR A 357 0.17 -8.90 -3.93
N VAL A 358 1.33 -8.33 -4.27
CA VAL A 358 2.51 -9.03 -4.78
C VAL A 358 3.00 -10.08 -3.77
N VAL A 359 3.10 -9.75 -2.49
CA VAL A 359 3.49 -10.70 -1.43
C VAL A 359 2.49 -11.85 -1.31
N LYS A 360 1.18 -11.58 -1.39
CA LYS A 360 0.16 -12.63 -1.38
C LYS A 360 0.28 -13.56 -2.59
N GLU A 361 0.45 -13.02 -3.78
CA GLU A 361 0.65 -13.80 -5.01
C GLU A 361 1.93 -14.65 -4.97
N PHE A 362 3.01 -14.11 -4.41
CA PHE A 362 4.25 -14.83 -4.15
C PHE A 362 4.00 -16.06 -3.26
N LEU A 363 3.23 -15.90 -2.19
CA LEU A 363 2.88 -16.98 -1.27
C LEU A 363 1.97 -18.05 -1.86
N ILE A 364 0.97 -17.64 -2.63
CA ILE A 364 0.03 -18.54 -3.29
C ILE A 364 0.77 -19.43 -4.29
N SER A 365 1.66 -18.84 -5.09
CA SER A 365 2.40 -19.56 -6.13
C SER A 365 3.62 -20.33 -5.61
N LEU A 366 4.05 -20.07 -4.36
CA LEU A 366 5.30 -20.58 -3.78
C LEU A 366 5.47 -22.09 -3.92
N ASN A 367 4.51 -22.88 -3.40
CA ASN A 367 4.66 -24.34 -3.31
C ASN A 367 4.73 -24.94 -4.72
N LYS A 368 3.81 -24.53 -5.60
CA LYS A 368 3.78 -25.00 -6.99
C LYS A 368 5.11 -24.71 -7.70
N LYS A 369 5.60 -23.46 -7.65
CA LYS A 369 6.86 -23.08 -8.30
C LYS A 369 8.07 -23.82 -7.70
N ALA A 370 8.09 -24.04 -6.39
CA ALA A 370 9.14 -24.83 -5.73
C ALA A 370 9.14 -26.29 -6.21
N ASP A 371 7.95 -26.90 -6.29
CA ASP A 371 7.79 -28.28 -6.75
C ASP A 371 8.16 -28.43 -8.24
N ASP A 372 7.84 -27.44 -9.08
CA ASP A 372 8.25 -27.41 -10.48
C ASP A 372 9.78 -27.38 -10.61
N ILE A 373 10.47 -26.50 -9.86
CA ILE A 373 11.95 -26.43 -9.83
C ILE A 373 12.56 -27.76 -9.39
N GLU A 374 12.02 -28.36 -8.32
CA GLU A 374 12.48 -29.65 -7.80
C GLU A 374 12.32 -30.77 -8.84
N ASN A 375 11.15 -30.81 -9.49
CA ASN A 375 10.86 -31.80 -10.51
C ASN A 375 11.78 -31.63 -11.73
N PHE A 376 11.95 -30.42 -12.27
CA PHE A 376 12.83 -30.17 -13.42
C PHE A 376 14.29 -30.53 -13.12
N ALA A 377 14.78 -30.26 -11.90
CA ALA A 377 16.11 -30.71 -11.47
C ALA A 377 16.20 -32.25 -11.45
N HIS A 378 15.18 -32.92 -10.90
CA HIS A 378 15.16 -34.38 -10.79
C HIS A 378 15.10 -35.09 -12.15
N ILE A 379 14.29 -34.59 -13.09
CA ILE A 379 14.19 -35.17 -14.45
C ILE A 379 15.27 -34.66 -15.41
N LYS A 380 16.19 -33.80 -14.93
CA LYS A 380 17.29 -33.19 -15.69
C LYS A 380 16.83 -32.38 -16.90
N ASP A 381 15.67 -31.74 -16.79
CA ASP A 381 15.18 -30.78 -17.77
C ASP A 381 15.76 -29.40 -17.47
N PHE A 382 17.04 -29.21 -17.78
CA PHE A 382 17.77 -27.99 -17.44
C PHE A 382 17.24 -26.75 -18.15
N ARG A 383 16.57 -26.91 -19.31
CA ARG A 383 15.94 -25.80 -20.01
C ARG A 383 14.79 -25.24 -19.18
N ASN A 384 13.83 -26.07 -18.80
CA ASN A 384 12.69 -25.62 -18.00
C ASN A 384 13.08 -25.27 -16.56
N TYR A 385 14.08 -25.97 -15.99
CA TYR A 385 14.69 -25.58 -14.72
C TYR A 385 15.21 -24.14 -14.76
N THR A 386 16.00 -23.80 -15.80
CA THR A 386 16.59 -22.46 -15.96
C THR A 386 15.51 -21.39 -16.06
N VAL A 387 14.42 -21.66 -16.79
CA VAL A 387 13.26 -20.76 -16.87
C VAL A 387 12.60 -20.60 -15.50
N ALA A 388 12.39 -21.68 -14.76
CA ALA A 388 11.75 -21.64 -13.45
C ALA A 388 12.57 -20.87 -12.41
N VAL A 389 13.90 -21.06 -12.36
CA VAL A 389 14.77 -20.29 -11.45
C VAL A 389 14.94 -18.84 -11.91
N HIS A 390 14.88 -18.55 -13.21
CA HIS A 390 14.84 -17.18 -13.73
C HIS A 390 13.57 -16.44 -13.25
N ALA A 391 12.41 -17.08 -13.36
CA ALA A 391 11.15 -16.53 -12.86
C ALA A 391 11.20 -16.29 -11.34
N LEU A 392 11.76 -17.25 -10.58
CA LEU A 392 11.98 -17.10 -9.13
C LEU A 392 12.92 -15.94 -8.81
N LYS A 393 14.04 -15.78 -9.52
CA LYS A 393 14.98 -14.67 -9.34
C LYS A 393 14.27 -13.32 -9.43
N SER A 394 13.44 -13.14 -10.46
CA SER A 394 12.65 -11.91 -10.66
C SER A 394 11.60 -11.72 -9.56
N SER A 395 10.86 -12.78 -9.26
CA SER A 395 9.81 -12.77 -8.25
C SER A 395 10.33 -12.44 -6.85
N ALA A 396 11.43 -13.09 -6.44
CA ALA A 396 12.09 -12.85 -5.15
C ALA A 396 12.58 -11.41 -5.04
N ARG A 397 13.08 -10.81 -6.13
CA ARG A 397 13.52 -9.41 -6.12
C ARG A 397 12.36 -8.44 -5.94
N LEU A 398 11.21 -8.69 -6.55
CA LEU A 398 10.02 -7.84 -6.39
C LEU A 398 9.56 -7.74 -4.94
N VAL A 399 9.50 -8.87 -4.23
CA VAL A 399 9.11 -8.89 -2.81
C VAL A 399 10.23 -8.48 -1.86
N GLY A 400 11.44 -8.16 -2.35
CA GLY A 400 12.58 -7.80 -1.51
C GLY A 400 13.32 -8.98 -0.86
N ALA A 401 13.06 -10.22 -1.29
CA ALA A 401 13.77 -11.43 -0.86
C ALA A 401 15.14 -11.54 -1.54
N MET A 402 16.07 -10.64 -1.19
CA MET A 402 17.32 -10.41 -1.91
C MET A 402 18.30 -11.60 -1.86
N GLU A 403 18.30 -12.37 -0.78
CA GLU A 403 19.11 -13.58 -0.67
C GLU A 403 18.62 -14.66 -1.64
N LEU A 404 17.31 -14.92 -1.64
CA LEU A 404 16.67 -15.88 -2.53
C LEU A 404 16.88 -15.51 -4.01
N SER A 405 16.80 -14.22 -4.34
CA SER A 405 17.06 -13.72 -5.69
C SER A 405 18.50 -14.01 -6.13
N LYS A 406 19.49 -13.86 -5.24
CA LYS A 406 20.90 -14.16 -5.54
C LYS A 406 21.14 -15.64 -5.78
N ASP A 407 20.57 -16.50 -4.95
CA ASP A 407 20.70 -17.96 -5.10
C ASP A 407 20.06 -18.44 -6.40
N ALA A 408 18.88 -17.90 -6.73
CA ALA A 408 18.21 -18.18 -8.00
C ALA A 408 19.03 -17.70 -9.20
N ALA A 409 19.69 -16.53 -9.11
CA ALA A 409 20.59 -16.03 -10.17
C ALA A 409 21.82 -16.91 -10.37
N TYR A 410 22.38 -17.46 -9.29
CA TYR A 410 23.48 -18.41 -9.37
C TYR A 410 23.05 -19.71 -10.09
N LEU A 411 21.93 -20.29 -9.67
CA LEU A 411 21.39 -21.51 -10.27
C LEU A 411 20.93 -21.33 -11.71
N GLU A 412 20.42 -20.14 -12.07
CA GLU A 412 20.14 -19.78 -13.46
C GLU A 412 21.42 -19.79 -14.30
N LYS A 413 22.53 -19.25 -13.78
CA LYS A 413 23.82 -19.31 -14.48
C LYS A 413 24.28 -20.76 -14.64
N CYS A 414 24.19 -21.58 -13.60
CA CYS A 414 24.50 -23.01 -13.68
C CYS A 414 23.64 -23.73 -14.72
N GLY A 415 22.36 -23.39 -14.83
CA GLY A 415 21.46 -23.92 -15.85
C GLY A 415 21.86 -23.54 -17.28
N ASN A 416 22.23 -22.27 -17.50
CA ASN A 416 22.75 -21.80 -18.79
C ASN A 416 24.10 -22.43 -19.18
N ASP A 417 24.95 -22.71 -18.18
CA ASP A 417 26.26 -23.35 -18.36
C ASP A 417 26.16 -24.90 -18.36
N GLU A 418 24.95 -25.46 -18.24
CA GLU A 418 24.67 -26.91 -18.09
C GLU A 418 25.48 -27.60 -16.98
N ASN A 419 25.75 -26.89 -15.88
CA ASN A 419 26.53 -27.40 -14.75
C ASN A 419 25.67 -28.24 -13.79
N GLU A 420 25.43 -29.49 -14.17
CA GLU A 420 24.61 -30.47 -13.44
C GLU A 420 25.03 -30.65 -11.97
N ALA A 421 26.33 -30.72 -11.68
CA ALA A 421 26.83 -30.97 -10.32
C ALA A 421 26.43 -29.85 -9.34
N GLU A 422 26.54 -28.59 -9.78
CA GLU A 422 26.13 -27.44 -8.97
C GLU A 422 24.61 -27.35 -8.84
N ILE A 423 23.85 -27.70 -9.89
CA ILE A 423 22.38 -27.73 -9.83
C ILE A 423 21.92 -28.76 -8.79
N GLU A 424 22.46 -29.98 -8.83
CA GLU A 424 22.12 -31.03 -7.86
C GLU A 424 22.56 -30.64 -6.44
N GLU A 425 23.72 -29.99 -6.27
CA GLU A 425 24.22 -29.59 -4.96
C GLU A 425 23.42 -28.44 -4.35
N LYS A 426 23.06 -27.41 -5.12
CA LYS A 426 22.53 -26.11 -4.62
C LYS A 426 21.00 -25.99 -4.66
N THR A 427 20.31 -26.78 -5.49
CA THR A 427 18.84 -26.74 -5.58
C THR A 427 18.16 -27.00 -4.22
N PRO A 428 18.58 -27.98 -3.40
CA PRO A 428 17.94 -28.24 -2.10
C PRO A 428 17.99 -27.04 -1.14
N GLN A 429 19.09 -26.28 -1.13
CA GLN A 429 19.29 -25.11 -0.27
C GLN A 429 18.41 -23.95 -0.75
N LEU A 430 18.34 -23.72 -2.07
CA LEU A 430 17.41 -22.75 -2.66
C LEU A 430 15.97 -23.08 -2.27
N LEU A 431 15.55 -24.33 -2.43
CA LEU A 431 14.17 -24.78 -2.11
C LEU A 431 13.87 -24.67 -0.61
N TYR A 432 14.84 -24.96 0.26
CA TYR A 432 14.70 -24.77 1.70
C TYR A 432 14.47 -23.30 2.05
N LEU A 433 15.31 -22.40 1.52
CA LEU A 433 15.15 -20.96 1.73
C LEU A 433 13.82 -20.48 1.16
N TYR A 434 13.46 -20.90 -0.05
CA TYR A 434 12.22 -20.52 -0.71
C TYR A 434 11.00 -20.95 0.12
N ARG A 435 10.93 -22.22 0.53
CA ARG A 435 9.83 -22.75 1.37
C ARG A 435 9.76 -22.10 2.75
N SER A 436 10.89 -21.65 3.32
CA SER A 436 10.92 -20.95 4.61
C SER A 436 10.11 -19.65 4.62
N TYR A 437 9.97 -18.98 3.48
CA TYR A 437 9.19 -17.75 3.39
C TYR A 437 7.73 -17.98 3.74
N LYS A 438 7.17 -19.17 3.47
CA LYS A 438 5.79 -19.48 3.87
C LYS A 438 5.59 -19.30 5.37
N ASP A 439 6.52 -19.79 6.18
CA ASP A 439 6.43 -19.68 7.64
C ASP A 439 6.76 -18.27 8.13
N LYS A 440 7.74 -17.59 7.50
CA LYS A 440 8.10 -16.19 7.81
C LYS A 440 6.95 -15.22 7.56
N PHE A 441 6.25 -15.40 6.44
CA PHE A 441 5.07 -14.59 6.08
C PHE A 441 3.82 -15.00 6.87
N LYS A 442 3.69 -16.28 7.23
CA LYS A 442 2.58 -16.79 8.04
C LYS A 442 2.70 -16.34 9.50
N ALA A 443 3.90 -16.24 10.07
CA ALA A 443 4.10 -15.60 11.38
C ALA A 443 3.70 -14.12 11.38
N ALA A 444 3.94 -13.40 10.28
CA ALA A 444 3.49 -12.01 10.13
C ALA A 444 1.95 -11.89 9.93
N ALA A 445 1.30 -12.92 9.37
CA ALA A 445 -0.15 -12.98 9.18
C ALA A 445 -0.92 -13.62 10.36
N GLU A 446 -0.29 -14.49 11.16
CA GLU A 446 -0.83 -15.17 12.34
C GLU A 446 -0.42 -14.50 13.66
N ASN A 447 0.39 -13.44 13.62
CA ASN A 447 0.54 -12.49 14.74
C ASN A 447 -0.71 -11.59 14.91
N GLU A 448 -1.87 -12.02 14.41
CA GLU A 448 -3.16 -11.68 15.01
C GLU A 448 -3.29 -12.50 16.30
N ASP A 449 -2.61 -12.06 17.36
CA ASP A 449 -2.88 -12.57 18.70
C ASP A 449 -4.29 -12.10 19.11
N ASP A 450 -5.30 -12.87 18.72
CA ASP A 450 -6.74 -12.71 19.02
C ASP A 450 -7.04 -12.67 20.54
N SER A 451 -6.02 -12.79 21.40
CA SER A 451 -6.17 -12.88 22.84
C SER A 451 -6.72 -11.61 23.50
N ASP A 452 -6.59 -10.44 22.85
CA ASP A 452 -7.09 -9.14 23.34
C ASP A 452 -8.36 -8.63 22.62
N LEU A 453 -8.88 -9.33 21.60
CA LEU A 453 -10.09 -8.91 20.87
C LEU A 453 -11.37 -9.38 21.57
N PRO A 454 -12.45 -8.57 21.55
CA PRO A 454 -13.75 -9.01 22.04
C PRO A 454 -14.27 -10.16 21.15
N GLU A 455 -14.77 -11.21 21.78
CA GLU A 455 -15.39 -12.34 21.07
C GLU A 455 -16.74 -11.91 20.50
N ILE A 456 -16.97 -12.13 19.20
CA ILE A 456 -18.26 -11.85 18.54
C ILE A 456 -19.29 -12.88 18.98
N SER A 457 -20.54 -12.45 19.20
CA SER A 457 -21.61 -13.40 19.50
C SER A 457 -21.97 -14.24 18.26
N GLU A 458 -22.41 -15.49 18.47
CA GLU A 458 -22.80 -16.37 17.35
C GLU A 458 -23.92 -15.75 16.48
N ASP A 459 -24.86 -15.04 17.11
CA ASP A 459 -25.97 -14.38 16.42
C ASP A 459 -25.48 -13.23 15.51
N GLU A 460 -24.51 -12.42 15.98
CA GLU A 460 -23.91 -11.34 15.19
C GLU A 460 -23.07 -11.90 14.03
N LEU A 461 -22.33 -12.99 14.25
CA LEU A 461 -21.53 -13.63 13.21
C LEU A 461 -22.40 -14.27 12.12
N LEU A 462 -23.49 -14.93 12.50
CA LEU A 462 -24.44 -15.49 11.55
C LEU A 462 -25.18 -14.40 10.77
N SER A 463 -25.52 -13.27 11.43
CA SER A 463 -26.07 -12.10 10.74
C SER A 463 -25.08 -11.56 9.71
N ALA A 464 -23.80 -11.40 10.06
CA ALA A 464 -22.77 -10.95 9.14
C ALA A 464 -22.60 -11.89 7.93
N PHE A 465 -22.64 -13.21 8.13
CA PHE A 465 -22.62 -14.17 7.03
C PHE A 465 -23.87 -14.09 6.15
N SER A 466 -25.05 -13.82 6.72
CA SER A 466 -26.27 -13.60 5.96
C SER A 466 -26.18 -12.33 5.12
N ASP A 467 -25.66 -11.25 5.68
CA ASP A 467 -25.49 -9.98 4.97
C ASP A 467 -24.47 -10.12 3.83
N ILE A 468 -23.35 -10.81 4.06
CA ILE A 468 -22.37 -11.16 3.02
C ILE A 468 -23.04 -11.98 1.91
N LYS A 469 -23.88 -12.95 2.27
CA LYS A 469 -24.60 -13.77 1.29
C LYS A 469 -25.50 -12.93 0.40
N GLU A 470 -26.32 -12.04 0.97
CA GLU A 470 -27.21 -11.16 0.20
C GLU A 470 -26.42 -10.23 -0.74
N LEU A 471 -25.29 -9.71 -0.29
CA LEU A 471 -24.40 -8.86 -1.09
C LEU A 471 -23.72 -9.63 -2.23
N VAL A 472 -23.24 -10.85 -1.97
CA VAL A 472 -22.66 -11.74 -2.99
C VAL A 472 -23.71 -12.20 -4.01
N GLU A 473 -24.96 -12.44 -3.58
CA GLU A 473 -26.07 -12.71 -4.50
C GLU A 473 -26.35 -11.52 -5.43
N ALA A 474 -26.17 -10.30 -4.93
CA ALA A 474 -26.31 -9.04 -5.66
C ALA A 474 -25.04 -8.62 -6.44
N TYR A 475 -23.98 -9.44 -6.45
CA TYR A 475 -22.66 -9.14 -7.06
C TYR A 475 -21.94 -7.92 -6.46
N ASP A 476 -22.26 -7.55 -5.21
CA ASP A 476 -21.66 -6.44 -4.47
C ASP A 476 -20.53 -6.94 -3.55
N TYR A 477 -19.43 -7.41 -4.16
CA TYR A 477 -18.27 -7.94 -3.43
C TYR A 477 -17.54 -6.86 -2.62
N ASP A 478 -17.54 -5.62 -3.08
CA ASP A 478 -16.89 -4.50 -2.39
C ASP A 478 -17.52 -4.24 -1.01
N THR A 479 -18.85 -4.30 -0.92
CA THR A 479 -19.56 -4.12 0.35
C THR A 479 -19.42 -5.36 1.24
N ALA A 480 -19.44 -6.56 0.65
CA ALA A 480 -19.23 -7.82 1.37
C ALA A 480 -17.81 -7.91 1.98
N ASP A 481 -16.79 -7.44 1.28
CA ASP A 481 -15.43 -7.30 1.81
C ASP A 481 -15.37 -6.33 3.00
N GLY A 482 -16.20 -5.28 2.98
CA GLY A 482 -16.37 -4.37 4.10
C GLY A 482 -16.85 -5.09 5.38
N ILE A 483 -17.74 -6.08 5.25
CA ILE A 483 -18.20 -6.90 6.38
C ILE A 483 -17.10 -7.84 6.86
N MET A 484 -16.36 -8.46 5.93
CA MET A 484 -15.21 -9.31 6.28
C MET A 484 -14.11 -8.53 7.00
N ASP A 485 -13.85 -7.28 6.62
CA ASP A 485 -12.92 -6.39 7.30
C ASP A 485 -13.39 -6.01 8.71
N MET A 486 -14.70 -5.84 8.93
CA MET A 486 -15.24 -5.61 10.28
C MET A 486 -15.06 -6.83 11.18
N LEU A 487 -15.22 -8.04 10.65
CA LEU A 487 -15.07 -9.28 11.43
C LEU A 487 -13.63 -9.51 11.94
N LYS A 488 -12.61 -8.94 11.29
CA LYS A 488 -11.21 -8.99 11.77
C LYS A 488 -10.99 -8.29 13.12
N GLY A 489 -11.89 -7.37 13.50
CA GLY A 489 -11.86 -6.70 14.79
C GLY A 489 -12.38 -7.53 15.97
N TYR A 490 -12.78 -8.78 15.72
CA TYR A 490 -13.38 -9.66 16.71
C TYR A 490 -12.69 -11.01 16.71
N LYS A 491 -12.62 -11.61 17.90
CA LYS A 491 -12.25 -13.02 18.01
C LYS A 491 -13.42 -13.89 17.54
N ILE A 492 -13.17 -14.74 16.55
CA ILE A 492 -14.18 -15.66 16.00
C ILE A 492 -14.33 -16.89 16.92
N PRO A 493 -15.56 -17.30 17.30
CA PRO A 493 -15.78 -18.51 18.09
C PRO A 493 -15.15 -19.75 17.44
N ASP A 494 -14.54 -20.63 18.23
CA ASP A 494 -13.78 -21.78 17.74
C ASP A 494 -14.59 -22.70 16.82
N SER A 495 -15.91 -22.80 17.05
CA SER A 495 -16.86 -23.56 16.23
C SER A 495 -17.01 -23.03 14.79
N TYR A 496 -16.69 -21.75 14.55
CA TYR A 496 -16.87 -21.07 13.26
C TYR A 496 -15.56 -20.65 12.58
N LYS A 497 -14.40 -20.82 13.21
CA LYS A 497 -13.09 -20.45 12.64
C LYS A 497 -12.82 -21.05 11.25
N GLU A 498 -13.10 -22.34 11.08
CA GLU A 498 -12.95 -23.02 9.78
C GLU A 498 -13.91 -22.47 8.72
N LYS A 499 -15.15 -22.14 9.12
CA LYS A 499 -16.14 -21.54 8.22
C LYS A 499 -15.71 -20.13 7.80
N TYR A 500 -15.34 -19.29 8.76
CA TYR A 500 -14.83 -17.93 8.54
C TYR A 500 -13.62 -17.92 7.60
N LYS A 501 -12.67 -18.83 7.80
CA LYS A 501 -11.48 -18.95 6.94
C LYS A 501 -11.83 -19.28 5.49
N LYS A 502 -12.77 -20.21 5.27
CA LYS A 502 -13.25 -20.56 3.91
C LYS A 502 -14.03 -19.42 3.27
N VAL A 503 -14.83 -18.69 4.04
CA VAL A 503 -15.51 -17.48 3.55
C VAL A 503 -14.48 -16.43 3.13
N ALA A 504 -13.46 -16.15 3.94
CA ALA A 504 -12.39 -15.22 3.60
C ALA A 504 -11.61 -15.64 2.35
N GLU A 505 -11.31 -16.93 2.21
CA GLU A 505 -10.63 -17.50 1.04
C GLU A 505 -11.46 -17.32 -0.23
N PHE A 506 -12.74 -17.70 -0.22
CA PHE A 506 -13.59 -17.59 -1.40
C PHE A 506 -13.99 -16.14 -1.72
N MET A 507 -14.09 -15.27 -0.72
CA MET A 507 -14.23 -13.82 -0.92
C MET A 507 -13.02 -13.25 -1.68
N ALA A 508 -11.80 -13.62 -1.27
CA ALA A 508 -10.57 -13.18 -1.94
C ALA A 508 -10.44 -13.71 -3.39
N LEU A 509 -10.99 -14.89 -3.66
CA LEU A 509 -11.03 -15.48 -5.01
C LEU A 509 -12.23 -15.03 -5.85
N VAL A 510 -13.15 -14.24 -5.29
CA VAL A 510 -14.43 -13.85 -5.91
C VAL A 510 -15.22 -15.10 -6.40
N ASP A 511 -15.09 -16.21 -5.67
CA ASP A 511 -15.71 -17.49 -6.01
C ASP A 511 -17.15 -17.53 -5.49
N ARG A 512 -18.06 -16.99 -6.30
CA ARG A 512 -19.49 -16.84 -5.99
C ARG A 512 -20.15 -18.15 -5.58
N ASP A 513 -19.95 -19.20 -6.38
CA ASP A 513 -20.70 -20.44 -6.22
C ASP A 513 -20.24 -21.19 -4.96
N SER A 514 -18.93 -21.16 -4.68
CA SER A 514 -18.38 -21.70 -3.45
C SER A 514 -18.83 -20.88 -2.23
N LEU A 515 -18.87 -19.54 -2.30
CA LEU A 515 -19.38 -18.66 -1.22
C LEU A 515 -20.83 -18.98 -0.85
N LEU A 516 -21.73 -19.03 -1.84
CA LEU A 516 -23.16 -19.29 -1.62
C LEU A 516 -23.44 -20.70 -1.09
N SER A 517 -22.52 -21.64 -1.32
CA SER A 517 -22.64 -23.02 -0.81
C SER A 517 -22.31 -23.15 0.67
N ILE A 518 -21.48 -22.23 1.20
CA ILE A 518 -21.01 -22.28 2.59
C ILE A 518 -21.69 -21.24 3.48
N LEU A 519 -22.12 -20.10 2.93
CA LEU A 519 -22.90 -19.06 3.62
C LEU A 519 -24.35 -19.50 3.76
#